data_AF-A0A9C9JMG8-F1
#
_entry.id   AF-A0A9C9JMG8-F1
#
_cell.length_a   1.000
_cell.length_b   1.000
_cell.length_c   1.000
_cell.angle_alpha   90.00
_cell.angle_beta   90.00
_cell.angle_gamma   90.00
#
_symmetry.space_group_name_H-M   'P 1'
#
loop_
_entity.id
_entity.type
_entity.pdbx_description
1 polymer ?
#
loop_
_entity_poly.entity_id
_entity_poly.type
_entity_poly.pdbx_seq_one_letter_code
_entity_poly.pdbx_strand_id
1 'polypeptide(L)'
;MVWQMAPVFEEFGVTAHFEVCSAHRDHQRLAQLVPTAEKRGAQVFVGVAGMAAHLPGVIAALTTRPVIGVPCEGKLDGLDALLSIAQMPPGIPVAAVATGGGRNAALLAVQILATADPALKRKLTLFRRKLARNNRVDSAKLRDEMNK
;
A
#
# COMPACT_ATOMS: atom_id res chain seq x y z
N MET A 1 -9.97 -1.56 3.80
CA MET A 1 -8.70 -1.24 3.09
C MET A 1 -7.50 -1.65 3.92
N VAL A 2 -7.33 -1.16 5.15
CA VAL A 2 -6.23 -1.58 6.04
C VAL A 2 -6.25 -3.10 6.32
N TRP A 3 -7.42 -3.66 6.61
CA TRP A 3 -7.62 -5.11 6.80
C TRP A 3 -7.26 -5.98 5.60
N GLN A 4 -7.19 -5.42 4.38
CA GLN A 4 -6.75 -6.18 3.20
C GLN A 4 -5.23 -6.36 3.16
N MET A 5 -4.48 -5.61 3.97
CA MET A 5 -3.01 -5.63 3.98
C MET A 5 -2.46 -6.77 4.84
N ALA A 6 -3.06 -7.01 6.02
CA ALA A 6 -2.56 -7.99 6.98
C ALA A 6 -2.40 -9.40 6.37
N PRO A 7 -3.36 -9.95 5.59
CA PRO A 7 -3.19 -11.26 4.96
C PRO A 7 -2.04 -11.31 3.95
N VAL A 8 -1.76 -10.19 3.26
CA VAL A 8 -0.62 -10.12 2.33
C VAL A 8 0.68 -10.15 3.11
N PHE A 9 0.80 -9.34 4.16
CA PHE A 9 2.01 -9.34 4.99
C PHE A 9 2.27 -10.70 5.63
N GLU A 10 1.23 -11.39 6.09
CA GLU A 10 1.32 -12.76 6.60
C GLU A 10 1.79 -13.74 5.51
N GLU A 11 1.18 -13.71 4.31
CA GLU A 11 1.57 -14.58 3.17
C GLU A 11 3.05 -14.43 2.81
N PHE A 12 3.60 -13.23 2.94
CA PHE A 12 4.99 -12.93 2.62
C PHE A 12 5.95 -13.05 3.81
N GLY A 13 5.44 -13.14 5.04
CA GLY A 13 6.22 -13.12 6.27
C GLY A 13 6.85 -11.76 6.56
N VAL A 14 6.16 -10.68 6.21
CA VAL A 14 6.57 -9.29 6.49
C VAL A 14 5.89 -8.84 7.78
N THR A 15 6.66 -8.33 8.74
CA THR A 15 6.09 -7.74 9.95
C THR A 15 5.53 -6.35 9.64
N ALA A 16 4.30 -6.10 10.07
CA ALA A 16 3.65 -4.79 9.92
C ALA A 16 3.03 -4.36 11.26
N HIS A 17 3.07 -3.05 11.53
CA HIS A 17 2.40 -2.42 12.64
C HIS A 17 1.30 -1.51 12.10
N PHE A 18 0.11 -1.58 12.71
CA PHE A 18 -1.06 -0.80 12.30
C PHE A 18 -1.41 0.20 13.40
N GLU A 19 -1.58 1.46 13.03
CA GLU A 19 -1.93 2.52 13.96
C GLU A 19 -2.92 3.50 13.34
N VAL A 20 -3.85 4.00 14.15
CA VAL A 20 -4.77 5.07 13.75
C VAL A 20 -4.14 6.41 14.15
N CYS A 21 -3.94 7.28 13.18
CA CYS A 21 -3.41 8.62 13.37
C CYS A 21 -4.13 9.62 12.44
N SER A 22 -4.01 10.91 12.73
CA SER A 22 -4.67 11.95 11.94
C SER A 22 -3.73 13.12 11.69
N ALA A 23 -3.42 13.37 10.41
CA ALA A 23 -2.63 14.52 10.00
C ALA A 23 -3.29 15.86 10.34
N HIS A 24 -4.62 15.92 10.45
CA HIS A 24 -5.34 17.16 10.74
C HIS A 24 -5.61 17.36 12.23
N ARG A 25 -5.95 16.28 12.94
CA ARG A 25 -6.42 16.36 14.34
C ARG A 25 -5.35 16.07 15.38
N ASP A 26 -4.31 15.32 15.00
CA ASP A 26 -3.25 14.86 15.92
C ASP A 26 -1.88 14.83 15.20
N HIS A 27 -1.54 15.97 14.59
CA HIS A 27 -0.34 16.11 13.76
C HIS A 27 0.95 15.98 14.57
N GLN A 28 0.96 16.42 15.84
CA GLN A 28 2.12 16.31 16.71
C GLN A 28 2.46 14.85 17.02
N ARG A 29 1.46 14.01 17.30
CA ARG A 29 1.68 12.57 17.45
C ARG A 29 2.24 11.95 16.19
N LEU A 30 1.70 12.31 15.02
CA LEU A 30 2.20 11.81 13.73
C LEU A 30 3.69 12.19 13.51
N ALA A 31 4.06 13.43 13.85
CA ALA A 31 5.42 13.94 13.77
C ALA A 31 6.40 13.18 14.69
N GLN A 32 5.93 12.61 15.80
CA GLN A 32 6.73 11.77 16.68
C GLN A 32 6.73 10.30 16.25
N LEU A 33 5.59 9.81 15.75
CA LEU A 33 5.38 8.42 15.40
C LEU A 33 6.29 7.97 14.26
N VAL A 34 6.37 8.75 13.18
CA VAL A 34 7.12 8.36 11.97
C VAL A 34 8.62 8.18 12.26
N PRO A 35 9.34 9.15 12.86
CA PRO A 35 10.76 8.95 13.20
C PRO A 35 10.98 7.84 14.23
N THR A 36 10.04 7.65 15.15
CA THR A 36 10.12 6.57 16.15
C THR A 36 9.98 5.19 15.50
N ALA A 37 9.05 5.04 14.55
CA ALA A 37 8.88 3.81 13.80
C ALA A 37 10.12 3.49 12.95
N GLU A 38 10.74 4.49 12.33
CA GLU A 38 12.01 4.31 11.61
C GLU A 38 13.14 3.83 12.53
N LYS A 39 13.29 4.44 13.71
CA LYS A 39 14.29 4.00 14.71
C LYS A 39 14.07 2.55 15.16
N ARG A 40 12.82 2.07 15.10
CA ARG A 40 12.45 0.67 15.38
C ARG A 40 12.61 -0.26 14.17
N GLY A 41 13.09 0.25 13.03
CA GLY A 41 13.38 -0.53 11.84
C GLY A 41 12.31 -0.50 10.74
N ALA A 42 11.31 0.40 10.81
CA ALA A 42 10.36 0.55 9.72
C ALA A 42 11.07 0.96 8.42
N GLN A 43 10.85 0.19 7.35
CA GLN A 43 11.50 0.40 6.05
C GLN A 43 10.58 1.00 4.98
N VAL A 44 9.26 0.84 5.13
CA VAL A 44 8.23 1.35 4.21
C VAL A 44 7.04 1.83 5.05
N PHE A 45 6.45 2.96 4.69
CA PHE A 45 5.24 3.48 5.31
C PHE A 45 4.04 3.36 4.36
N VAL A 46 2.86 3.12 4.94
CA VAL A 46 1.59 3.12 4.20
C VAL A 46 0.61 4.06 4.90
N GLY A 47 0.23 5.15 4.22
CA GLY A 47 -0.80 6.07 4.66
C GLY A 47 -2.13 5.77 3.97
N VAL A 48 -3.21 5.69 4.73
CA VAL A 48 -4.57 5.44 4.20
C VAL A 48 -5.46 6.60 4.61
N ALA A 49 -6.00 7.35 3.64
CA ALA A 49 -6.80 8.53 3.91
C ALA A 49 -7.83 8.82 2.80
N GLY A 50 -8.95 9.44 3.18
CA GLY A 50 -10.03 9.87 2.28
C GLY A 50 -10.22 11.39 2.28
N MET A 51 -11.09 11.88 1.38
CA MET A 51 -11.37 13.31 1.19
C MET A 51 -10.07 14.10 0.94
N ALA A 52 -9.83 15.18 1.69
CA ALA A 52 -8.55 15.91 1.69
C ALA A 52 -7.44 15.06 2.35
N ALA A 53 -6.94 14.08 1.60
CA ALA A 53 -6.17 12.95 2.11
C ALA A 53 -4.68 13.29 2.35
N HIS A 54 -4.40 14.10 3.38
CA HIS A 54 -3.05 14.61 3.65
C HIS A 54 -2.11 13.63 4.37
N LEU A 55 -2.63 12.55 4.97
CA LEU A 55 -1.83 11.65 5.80
C LEU A 55 -0.59 11.09 5.07
N PRO A 56 -0.67 10.57 3.83
CA PRO A 56 0.50 10.05 3.12
C PRO A 56 1.54 11.14 2.86
N GLY A 57 1.11 12.34 2.44
CA GLY A 57 2.01 13.47 2.19
C GLY A 57 2.73 13.96 3.44
N VAL A 58 2.03 14.03 4.58
CA VAL A 58 2.66 14.41 5.86
C VAL A 58 3.64 13.34 6.33
N ILE A 59 3.32 12.05 6.17
CA ILE A 59 4.30 10.98 6.46
C ILE A 59 5.55 11.16 5.59
N ALA A 60 5.39 11.38 4.28
CA ALA A 60 6.51 11.57 3.36
C ALA A 60 7.38 12.80 3.69
N ALA A 61 6.79 13.86 4.26
CA ALA A 61 7.56 15.01 4.72
C ALA A 61 8.40 14.73 5.99
N LEU A 62 8.08 13.66 6.74
CA LEU A 62 8.72 13.30 8.01
C LEU A 62 9.77 12.18 7.86
N THR A 63 9.87 11.56 6.68
CA THR A 63 10.73 10.39 6.43
C THR A 63 11.49 10.50 5.12
N THR A 64 12.62 9.79 5.02
CA THR A 64 13.29 9.49 3.76
C THR A 64 12.95 8.09 3.23
N ARG A 65 12.16 7.32 3.99
CA ARG A 65 11.69 5.98 3.59
C ARG A 65 10.56 6.10 2.57
N PRO A 66 10.39 5.09 1.69
CA PRO A 66 9.27 5.06 0.76
C PRO A 66 7.92 5.14 1.48
N VAL A 67 7.03 5.99 0.97
CA VAL A 67 5.66 6.15 1.46
C VAL A 67 4.67 5.78 0.36
N ILE A 68 3.76 4.88 0.69
CA ILE A 68 2.68 4.44 -0.18
C ILE A 68 1.39 5.08 0.30
N GLY A 69 0.66 5.72 -0.61
CA GLY A 69 -0.64 6.33 -0.31
C GLY A 69 -1.79 5.48 -0.84
N VAL A 70 -2.77 5.18 0.01
CA VAL A 70 -4.02 4.50 -0.37
C VAL A 70 -5.17 5.50 -0.25
N PRO A 71 -5.71 5.98 -1.38
CA PRO A 71 -6.92 6.78 -1.37
C PRO A 71 -8.11 5.96 -0.89
N CYS A 72 -8.89 6.50 0.04
CA CYS A 72 -10.19 5.94 0.41
C CYS A 72 -11.29 6.55 -0.45
N GLU A 73 -12.37 5.81 -0.66
CA GLU A 73 -13.59 6.38 -1.23
C GLU A 73 -14.08 7.57 -0.37
N GLY A 74 -14.47 8.63 -1.05
CA GLY A 74 -14.86 9.91 -0.48
C GLY A 74 -16.13 10.43 -1.15
N LYS A 75 -16.36 11.75 -1.08
CA LYS A 75 -17.56 12.37 -1.67
C LYS A 75 -17.56 12.32 -3.21
N LEU A 76 -16.38 12.23 -3.82
CA LEU A 76 -16.18 12.19 -5.26
C LEU A 76 -15.66 10.81 -5.71
N ASP A 77 -16.21 9.74 -5.15
CA ASP A 77 -15.81 8.35 -5.43
C ASP A 77 -14.29 8.11 -5.25
N GLY A 78 -13.67 8.88 -4.35
CA GLY A 78 -12.25 8.83 -4.03
C GLY A 78 -11.33 9.58 -5.02
N LEU A 79 -11.86 10.30 -6.01
CA LEU A 79 -11.06 11.17 -6.88
C LEU A 79 -10.42 12.31 -6.08
N ASP A 80 -11.16 12.86 -5.11
CA ASP A 80 -10.67 13.84 -4.13
C ASP A 80 -9.44 13.32 -3.37
N ALA A 81 -9.53 12.10 -2.83
CA ALA A 81 -8.44 11.46 -2.12
C ALA A 81 -7.27 11.11 -3.06
N LEU A 82 -7.56 10.60 -4.26
CA LEU A 82 -6.55 10.21 -5.23
C LEU A 82 -5.70 11.40 -5.64
N LEU A 83 -6.32 12.52 -6.03
CA LEU A 83 -5.59 13.72 -6.43
C LEU A 83 -4.83 14.33 -5.23
N SER A 84 -5.42 14.32 -4.03
CA SER A 84 -4.75 14.79 -2.81
C SER A 84 -3.47 14.01 -2.47
N ILE A 85 -3.42 12.72 -2.81
CA ILE A 85 -2.28 11.84 -2.53
C ILE A 85 -1.26 11.86 -3.66
N ALA A 86 -1.72 11.82 -4.92
CA ALA A 86 -0.87 11.65 -6.08
C ALA A 86 -0.16 12.95 -6.50
N GLN A 87 -0.81 14.10 -6.34
CA GLN A 87 -0.33 15.40 -6.82
C GLN A 87 0.64 16.06 -5.82
N MET A 88 1.69 15.34 -5.44
CA MET A 88 2.74 15.88 -4.57
C MET A 88 3.62 16.91 -5.31
N PRO A 89 4.08 17.97 -4.63
CA PRO A 89 5.06 18.89 -5.21
C PRO A 89 6.42 18.20 -5.42
N PRO A 90 7.27 18.73 -6.33
CA PRO A 90 8.61 18.23 -6.54
C PRO A 90 9.42 18.15 -5.23
N GLY A 91 10.10 17.03 -4.99
CA GLY A 91 10.99 16.81 -3.85
C GLY A 91 10.43 15.91 -2.74
N ILE A 92 9.09 15.76 -2.61
CA ILE A 92 8.47 14.91 -1.58
C ILE A 92 7.52 13.90 -2.23
N PRO A 93 8.02 12.78 -2.76
CA PRO A 93 7.19 11.83 -3.51
C PRO A 93 6.32 10.93 -2.61
N VAL A 94 5.15 10.55 -3.11
CA VAL A 94 4.29 9.49 -2.55
C VAL A 94 3.90 8.51 -3.66
N ALA A 95 4.04 7.21 -3.40
CA ALA A 95 3.57 6.18 -4.32
C ALA A 95 2.08 5.92 -4.13
N ALA A 96 1.23 6.61 -4.90
CA ALA A 96 -0.21 6.39 -4.86
C ALA A 96 -0.60 5.06 -5.52
N VAL A 97 -1.49 4.29 -4.88
CA VAL A 97 -2.17 3.14 -5.51
C VAL A 97 -3.63 3.50 -5.81
N ALA A 98 -4.35 2.58 -6.48
CA ALA A 98 -5.77 2.76 -6.77
C ALA A 98 -6.59 3.05 -5.50
N THR A 99 -7.70 3.78 -5.66
CA THR A 99 -8.70 3.98 -4.60
C THR A 99 -9.14 2.63 -4.03
N GLY A 100 -9.18 2.53 -2.70
CA GLY A 100 -9.50 1.28 -2.00
C GLY A 100 -8.41 0.19 -2.11
N GLY A 101 -7.28 0.47 -2.76
CA GLY A 101 -6.23 -0.47 -3.15
C GLY A 101 -5.33 -0.98 -2.02
N GLY A 102 -5.87 -1.27 -0.83
CA GLY A 102 -5.09 -1.69 0.33
C GLY A 102 -4.24 -2.94 0.06
N ARG A 103 -4.79 -3.94 -0.64
CA ARG A 103 -4.04 -5.14 -1.05
C ARG A 103 -2.83 -4.80 -1.94
N ASN A 104 -3.00 -3.87 -2.88
CA ASN A 104 -1.92 -3.45 -3.78
C ASN A 104 -0.85 -2.62 -3.04
N ALA A 105 -1.22 -1.82 -2.06
CA ALA A 105 -0.25 -1.13 -1.21
C ALA A 105 0.62 -2.12 -0.43
N ALA A 106 0.03 -3.18 0.15
CA ALA A 106 0.81 -4.23 0.80
C ALA A 106 1.75 -4.96 -0.17
N LEU A 107 1.26 -5.31 -1.37
CA LEU A 107 2.09 -5.93 -2.41
C LEU A 107 3.23 -5.01 -2.90
N LEU A 108 2.96 -3.71 -3.00
CA LEU A 108 3.98 -2.72 -3.37
C LEU A 108 5.03 -2.59 -2.27
N ALA A 109 4.63 -2.58 -0.99
CA ALA A 109 5.58 -2.60 0.13
C ALA A 109 6.45 -3.87 0.09
N VAL A 110 5.85 -5.05 -0.12
CA VAL A 110 6.59 -6.31 -0.31
C VAL A 110 7.56 -6.21 -1.49
N GLN A 111 7.15 -5.63 -2.62
CA GLN A 111 8.01 -5.46 -3.79
C GLN A 111 9.19 -4.53 -3.52
N ILE A 112 8.99 -3.45 -2.77
CA ILE A 112 10.06 -2.53 -2.35
C ILE A 112 11.06 -3.28 -1.48
N LEU A 113 10.59 -3.98 -0.44
CA LEU A 113 11.45 -4.78 0.45
C LEU A 113 12.21 -5.88 -0.31
N ALA A 114 11.57 -6.52 -1.28
CA ALA A 114 12.15 -7.59 -2.10
C ALA A 114 13.31 -7.11 -3.01
N THR A 115 13.51 -5.80 -3.18
CA THR A 115 14.69 -5.27 -3.89
C THR A 115 15.99 -5.57 -3.14
N ALA A 116 15.92 -5.65 -1.81
CA ALA A 116 17.05 -5.94 -0.92
C ALA A 116 16.97 -7.35 -0.28
N ASP A 117 15.85 -8.06 -0.41
CA ASP A 117 15.66 -9.42 0.13
C ASP A 117 15.43 -10.45 -1.00
N PRO A 118 16.45 -11.26 -1.35
CA PRO A 118 16.33 -12.32 -2.36
C PRO A 118 15.31 -13.40 -2.03
N ALA A 119 15.08 -13.70 -0.75
CA ALA A 119 14.08 -14.70 -0.34
C ALA A 119 12.67 -14.17 -0.58
N LEU A 120 12.41 -12.92 -0.20
CA LEU A 120 11.15 -12.24 -0.47
C LEU A 120 10.90 -12.08 -1.99
N LYS A 121 11.94 -11.76 -2.76
CA LYS A 121 11.87 -11.73 -4.24
C LYS A 121 11.44 -13.06 -4.84
N ARG A 122 11.96 -14.19 -4.33
CA ARG A 122 11.53 -15.53 -4.78
C ARG A 122 10.06 -15.79 -4.46
N LYS A 123 9.62 -15.48 -3.23
CA LYS A 123 8.20 -15.60 -2.84
C LYS A 123 7.29 -14.78 -3.77
N LEU A 124 7.64 -13.52 -4.03
CA LEU A 124 6.87 -12.63 -4.91
C LEU A 124 6.80 -13.15 -6.35
N THR A 125 7.89 -13.73 -6.84
CA THR A 125 7.95 -14.35 -8.17
C THR A 125 7.00 -15.55 -8.26
N LEU A 126 7.00 -16.43 -7.26
CA LEU A 126 6.11 -17.59 -7.19
C LEU A 126 4.64 -17.18 -7.08
N PHE A 127 4.34 -16.15 -6.27
CA PHE A 127 3.02 -15.56 -6.17
C PHE A 127 2.49 -15.09 -7.53
N ARG A 128 3.28 -14.33 -8.29
CA ARG A 128 2.88 -13.87 -9.65
C ARG A 128 2.67 -15.03 -10.62
N ARG A 129 3.49 -16.07 -10.57
CA ARG A 129 3.30 -17.29 -11.37
C ARG A 129 1.99 -18.01 -11.01
N LYS A 130 1.65 -18.08 -9.72
CA LYS A 130 0.37 -18.65 -9.25
C LYS A 130 -0.83 -17.89 -9.80
N LEU A 131 -0.80 -16.55 -9.78
CA LEU A 131 -1.86 -15.73 -10.37
C LEU A 131 -2.03 -16.01 -11.87
N ALA A 132 -0.94 -16.02 -12.63
CA ALA A 132 -1.00 -16.32 -14.06
C ALA A 132 -1.56 -17.72 -14.36
N ARG A 133 -1.23 -18.71 -13.53
CA ARG A 133 -1.78 -20.06 -13.63
C ARG A 133 -3.28 -20.08 -13.34
N ASN A 134 -3.74 -19.38 -12.30
CA ASN A 134 -5.16 -19.31 -11.95
C ASN A 134 -5.98 -18.71 -13.10
N ASN A 135 -5.50 -17.61 -13.71
CA ASN A 135 -6.19 -17.00 -14.85
C ASN A 135 -6.35 -17.95 -16.04
N ARG A 136 -5.36 -18.82 -16.30
CA ARG A 136 -5.45 -19.84 -17.37
C ARG A 136 -6.50 -20.90 -17.05
N VAL A 137 -6.60 -21.31 -15.79
CA VAL A 137 -7.63 -22.26 -15.32
C VAL A 137 -9.01 -21.65 -15.46
N ASP A 138 -9.19 -20.39 -15.06
CA ASP A 138 -10.47 -19.69 -15.18
C ASP A 138 -10.87 -19.49 -16.65
N SER A 139 -9.89 -19.20 -17.52
CA SER A 139 -10.11 -19.11 -18.97
C SER A 139 -10.57 -20.43 -19.58
N ALA A 140 -10.05 -21.57 -19.09
CA ALA A 140 -10.47 -22.89 -19.56
C ALA A 140 -11.92 -23.20 -19.13
N LYS A 141 -12.26 -22.95 -17.86
CA LYS A 141 -13.62 -23.13 -17.35
C LYS A 141 -14.66 -22.29 -18.11
N LEU A 142 -14.35 -21.02 -18.37
CA LEU A 142 -15.21 -20.13 -19.16
C LEU A 142 -15.46 -20.68 -20.56
N ARG A 143 -14.45 -21.25 -21.23
CA ARG A 143 -14.62 -21.87 -22.56
C ARG A 143 -15.51 -23.11 -22.49
N ASP A 144 -15.36 -23.94 -21.46
CA ASP A 144 -16.17 -25.14 -21.28
C ASP A 144 -17.64 -24.81 -20.98
N GLU A 145 -17.91 -23.68 -20.31
CA GLU A 145 -19.27 -23.16 -20.08
C GLU A 145 -19.90 -22.57 -21.34
N MET A 146 -19.13 -21.86 -22.17
CA MET A 146 -19.62 -21.25 -23.42
C MET A 146 -19.86 -22.27 -24.55
N ASN A 147 -19.25 -23.45 -24.47
CA ASN A 147 -19.39 -24.53 -25.46
C ASN A 147 -20.48 -25.56 -25.09
N LYS A 148 -21.23 -25.33 -24.00
CA LYS A 148 -22.42 -26.09 -23.60
C LYS A 148 -23.68 -25.37 -24.08
#